data_AF-A0A942HCM9-F1
#
_entry.id   AF-A0A942HCM9-F1
#
_cell.length_a   1.000
_cell.length_b   1.000
_cell.length_c   1.000
_cell.angle_alpha   90.00
_cell.angle_beta   90.00
_cell.angle_gamma   90.00
#
_symmetry.space_group_name_H-M   'P 1'
#
loop_
_entity.id
_entity.type
_entity.pdbx_description
1 polymer ?
#
loop_
_entity_poly.entity_id
_entity_poly.type
_entity_poly.pdbx_seq_one_letter_code
_entity_poly.pdbx_strand_id
1 'polypeptide(L)'
;MTWSDEISGVALDAAFWWIGVEGSPIEQVGSLSLEVSSKLRTLAILALLGKGSTDGFVHSCTRAARVRRMYLSRLTAAGIEHTHHRVSGRYEPLLDAIAAGDLPLVSDIEALSPGDFRPPHEYEDDYCYAQILFRLCRETVPEDEFPPLLARFEAFAADANPRLAVCQALVERSERGFDEAFDVFLTDVEVRIQKKIANGQLEDVYVLAQRHVSIEGLALLRLATMRGIRTEAEYLFCPSLARRPASYPCPTP
;
A
#
# COMPACT_ATOMS: atom_id res chain seq x y z
N MET A 1 7.84 -27.99 21.80
CA MET A 1 6.98 -28.23 20.62
C MET A 1 7.47 -27.28 19.55
N THR A 2 8.00 -27.81 18.46
CA THR A 2 8.81 -27.15 17.44
C THR A 2 7.93 -26.43 16.42
N TRP A 3 7.92 -25.10 16.45
CA TRP A 3 7.07 -24.22 15.63
C TRP A 3 7.74 -23.75 14.31
N SER A 4 8.61 -24.58 13.69
CA SER A 4 9.28 -24.22 12.42
C SER A 4 8.44 -24.43 11.16
N ASP A 5 7.28 -25.08 11.26
CA ASP A 5 6.64 -25.65 10.06
C ASP A 5 5.54 -24.78 9.44
N GLU A 6 4.90 -23.88 10.19
CA GLU A 6 3.79 -23.07 9.64
C GLU A 6 4.25 -21.87 8.78
N ILE A 7 5.41 -21.26 9.08
CA ILE A 7 5.99 -20.20 8.22
C ILE A 7 6.46 -20.79 6.91
N SER A 8 6.96 -22.03 6.95
CA SER A 8 7.38 -22.76 5.75
C SER A 8 6.20 -22.98 4.81
N GLY A 9 5.03 -23.37 5.34
CA GLY A 9 3.80 -23.53 4.53
C GLY A 9 3.32 -22.22 3.90
N VAL A 10 3.28 -21.13 4.66
CA VAL A 10 2.91 -19.81 4.17
C VAL A 10 3.89 -19.25 3.14
N ALA A 11 5.20 -19.45 3.36
CA ALA A 11 6.24 -19.07 2.42
C ALA A 11 6.18 -19.92 1.14
N LEU A 12 5.85 -21.21 1.25
CA LEU A 12 5.58 -22.11 0.14
C LEU A 12 4.35 -21.66 -0.66
N ASP A 13 3.26 -21.29 0.00
CA ASP A 13 2.05 -20.77 -0.66
C ASP A 13 2.35 -19.45 -1.37
N ALA A 14 3.02 -18.51 -0.70
CA ALA A 14 3.46 -17.26 -1.29
C ALA A 14 4.37 -17.49 -2.52
N ALA A 15 5.32 -18.43 -2.43
CA ALA A 15 6.19 -18.80 -3.54
C ALA A 15 5.41 -19.48 -4.68
N PHE A 16 4.44 -20.35 -4.37
CA PHE A 16 3.57 -20.99 -5.34
C PHE A 16 2.75 -19.96 -6.11
N TRP A 17 2.14 -19.01 -5.40
CA TRP A 17 1.41 -17.90 -6.00
C TRP A 17 2.33 -17.02 -6.84
N TRP A 18 3.53 -16.70 -6.35
CA TRP A 18 4.54 -15.94 -7.08
C TRP A 18 4.93 -16.59 -8.41
N ILE A 19 5.26 -17.89 -8.38
CA ILE A 19 5.55 -18.71 -9.57
C ILE A 19 4.34 -18.72 -10.52
N GLY A 20 3.13 -18.88 -9.97
CA GLY A 20 1.89 -18.81 -10.73
C GLY A 20 1.75 -17.48 -11.48
N VAL A 21 2.08 -16.36 -10.84
CA VAL A 21 2.00 -15.04 -11.49
C VAL A 21 3.08 -14.89 -12.57
N GLU A 22 4.32 -15.32 -12.33
CA GLU A 22 5.40 -15.27 -13.31
C GLU A 22 5.10 -16.11 -14.56
N GLY A 23 4.60 -17.33 -14.38
CA GLY A 23 4.30 -18.27 -15.46
C GLY A 23 2.97 -18.03 -16.20
N SER A 24 2.06 -17.22 -15.65
CA SER A 24 0.73 -17.00 -16.23
C SER A 24 0.75 -16.13 -17.50
N PRO A 25 -0.14 -16.36 -18.48
CA PRO A 25 -0.33 -15.48 -19.63
C PRO A 25 -0.70 -14.05 -19.20
N ILE A 26 -0.15 -13.04 -19.90
CA ILE A 26 -0.21 -11.64 -19.47
C ILE A 26 -1.64 -11.10 -19.31
N GLU A 27 -2.59 -11.66 -20.06
CA GLU A 27 -4.01 -11.34 -20.02
C GLU A 27 -4.67 -11.70 -18.68
N GLN A 28 -4.16 -12.72 -17.98
CA GLN A 28 -4.68 -13.21 -16.70
C GLN A 28 -3.92 -12.64 -15.49
N VAL A 29 -2.72 -12.10 -15.73
CA VAL A 29 -1.80 -11.66 -14.67
C VAL A 29 -2.31 -10.45 -13.92
N GLY A 30 -3.14 -9.59 -14.53
CA GLY A 30 -3.66 -8.38 -13.89
C GLY A 30 -4.40 -8.65 -12.57
N SER A 31 -5.51 -9.39 -12.64
CA SER A 31 -6.29 -9.77 -11.45
C SER A 31 -5.49 -10.63 -10.48
N LEU A 32 -4.73 -11.60 -11.00
CA LEU A 32 -3.91 -12.49 -10.20
C LEU A 32 -2.85 -11.71 -9.40
N SER A 33 -2.22 -10.71 -10.00
CA SER A 33 -1.21 -9.86 -9.34
C SER A 33 -1.79 -9.13 -8.11
N LEU A 34 -3.02 -8.61 -8.22
CA LEU A 34 -3.70 -7.93 -7.13
C LEU A 34 -4.11 -8.91 -6.02
N GLU A 35 -4.60 -10.09 -6.41
CA GLU A 35 -4.97 -11.13 -5.45
C GLU A 35 -3.75 -11.60 -4.65
N VAL A 36 -2.64 -11.90 -5.32
CA VAL A 36 -1.40 -12.36 -4.64
C VAL A 36 -0.83 -11.25 -3.76
N SER A 37 -0.84 -9.99 -4.21
CA SER A 37 -0.44 -8.85 -3.38
C SER A 37 -1.28 -8.75 -2.10
N SER A 38 -2.60 -8.91 -2.23
CA SER A 38 -3.54 -8.90 -1.12
C SER A 38 -3.31 -10.05 -0.11
N LYS A 39 -3.02 -11.26 -0.60
CA LYS A 39 -2.67 -12.40 0.26
C LYS A 39 -1.35 -12.15 0.99
N LEU A 40 -0.30 -11.69 0.29
CA LEU A 40 0.99 -11.35 0.89
C LEU A 40 0.87 -10.26 1.97
N ARG A 41 0.04 -9.24 1.72
CA ARG A 41 -0.31 -8.24 2.73
C ARG A 41 -0.95 -8.88 3.97
N THR A 42 -1.89 -9.79 3.78
CA THR A 42 -2.52 -10.52 4.89
C THR A 42 -1.47 -11.27 5.70
N LEU A 43 -0.52 -11.92 5.03
CA LEU A 43 0.59 -12.61 5.69
C LEU A 43 1.49 -11.65 6.47
N ALA A 44 1.74 -10.45 5.95
CA ALA A 44 2.48 -9.41 6.66
C ALA A 44 1.82 -9.10 8.01
N ILE A 45 0.52 -8.86 8.00
CA ILE A 45 -0.27 -8.55 9.20
C ILE A 45 -0.29 -9.74 10.15
N LEU A 46 -0.48 -10.97 9.66
CA LEU A 46 -0.48 -12.17 10.50
C LEU A 46 0.89 -12.44 11.14
N ALA A 47 1.98 -12.20 10.42
CA ALA A 47 3.34 -12.32 10.97
C ALA A 47 3.56 -11.31 12.11
N LEU A 48 3.03 -10.10 11.97
CA LEU A 48 3.08 -9.08 13.01
C LEU A 48 2.23 -9.47 14.23
N LEU A 49 0.94 -9.78 14.03
CA LEU A 49 0.00 -10.02 15.13
C LEU A 49 0.26 -11.35 15.84
N GLY A 50 0.55 -12.41 15.08
CA GLY A 50 0.75 -13.75 15.63
C GLY A 50 2.13 -13.98 16.23
N LYS A 51 3.16 -13.26 15.75
CA LYS A 51 4.56 -13.53 16.11
C LYS A 51 5.36 -12.31 16.56
N GLY A 52 4.77 -11.11 16.50
CA GLY A 52 5.52 -9.88 16.72
C GLY A 52 6.67 -9.69 15.72
N SER A 53 6.59 -10.31 14.53
CA SER A 53 7.71 -10.34 13.60
C SER A 53 7.72 -9.12 12.68
N THR A 54 8.55 -8.13 13.01
CA THR A 54 8.81 -6.98 12.12
C THR A 54 9.39 -7.44 10.77
N ASP A 55 10.33 -8.38 10.78
CA ASP A 55 10.93 -8.90 9.53
C ASP A 55 9.89 -9.58 8.64
N GLY A 56 9.04 -10.44 9.24
CA GLY A 56 7.96 -11.10 8.51
C GLY A 56 6.94 -10.11 7.92
N PHE A 57 6.63 -9.04 8.66
CA PHE A 57 5.79 -7.94 8.18
C PHE A 57 6.43 -7.23 6.98
N VAL A 58 7.65 -6.70 7.15
CA VAL A 58 8.35 -5.92 6.12
C VAL A 58 8.57 -6.77 4.86
N HIS A 59 9.08 -8.01 4.99
CA HIS A 59 9.35 -8.86 3.83
C HIS A 59 8.09 -9.22 3.05
N SER A 60 6.98 -9.46 3.74
CA SER A 60 5.71 -9.79 3.08
C SER A 60 5.10 -8.59 2.37
N CYS A 61 5.17 -7.38 2.96
CA CYS A 61 4.82 -6.13 2.28
C CYS A 61 5.73 -5.86 1.06
N THR A 62 7.05 -6.01 1.20
CA THR A 62 7.99 -5.90 0.07
C THR A 62 7.63 -6.89 -1.05
N ARG A 63 7.33 -8.15 -0.73
CA ARG A 63 6.90 -9.14 -1.74
C ARG A 63 5.59 -8.73 -2.40
N ALA A 64 4.58 -8.27 -1.65
CA ALA A 64 3.33 -7.79 -2.22
C ALA A 64 3.57 -6.68 -3.26
N ALA A 65 4.41 -5.70 -2.92
CA ALA A 65 4.80 -4.64 -3.84
C ALA A 65 5.58 -5.14 -5.07
N ARG A 66 6.49 -6.11 -4.90
CA ARG A 66 7.25 -6.69 -6.03
C ARG A 66 6.33 -7.40 -7.04
N VAL A 67 5.21 -8.00 -6.61
CA VAL A 67 4.22 -8.58 -7.53
C VAL A 67 3.69 -7.51 -8.49
N ARG A 68 3.38 -6.31 -7.97
CA ARG A 68 2.94 -5.18 -8.79
C ARG A 68 4.01 -4.70 -9.75
N ARG A 69 5.25 -4.53 -9.27
CA ARG A 69 6.40 -4.15 -10.11
C ARG A 69 6.59 -5.14 -11.27
N MET A 70 6.54 -6.44 -10.97
CA MET A 70 6.68 -7.50 -11.96
C MET A 70 5.55 -7.44 -13.00
N TYR A 71 4.29 -7.32 -12.58
CA TYR A 71 3.16 -7.19 -13.52
C TYR A 71 3.35 -6.01 -14.47
N LEU A 72 3.67 -4.83 -13.93
CA LEU A 72 3.89 -3.63 -14.76
C LEU A 72 5.10 -3.81 -15.69
N SER A 73 6.20 -4.40 -15.20
CA SER A 73 7.39 -4.70 -16.00
C SER A 73 7.06 -5.60 -17.19
N ARG A 74 6.23 -6.63 -16.98
CA ARG A 74 5.80 -7.55 -18.05
C ARG A 74 4.94 -6.84 -19.10
N LEU A 75 4.06 -5.93 -18.68
CA LEU A 75 3.27 -5.11 -19.62
C LEU A 75 4.16 -4.22 -20.47
N THR A 76 5.13 -3.54 -19.85
CA THR A 76 6.10 -2.70 -20.55
C THR A 76 6.92 -3.53 -21.55
N ALA A 77 7.43 -4.70 -21.13
CA ALA A 77 8.20 -5.58 -22.01
C ALA A 77 7.39 -6.13 -23.19
N ALA A 78 6.07 -6.33 -23.00
CA ALA A 78 5.16 -6.76 -24.05
C ALA A 78 4.59 -5.59 -24.90
N GLY A 79 4.93 -4.34 -24.59
CA GLY A 79 4.37 -3.16 -25.27
C GLY A 79 2.88 -2.95 -25.05
N ILE A 80 2.29 -3.50 -23.97
CA ILE A 80 0.86 -3.43 -23.69
C ILE A 80 0.54 -2.16 -22.92
N GLU A 81 0.15 -1.11 -23.63
CA GLU A 81 -0.16 0.20 -23.04
C GLU A 81 -1.52 0.26 -22.36
N HIS A 82 -2.54 -0.46 -22.84
CA HIS A 82 -3.90 -0.36 -22.31
C HIS A 82 -4.41 -1.71 -21.79
N THR A 83 -4.64 -1.77 -20.48
CA THR A 83 -5.33 -2.88 -19.83
C THR A 83 -5.95 -2.38 -18.52
N HIS A 84 -7.05 -3.01 -18.11
CA HIS A 84 -7.84 -2.64 -16.93
C HIS A 84 -6.99 -2.49 -15.65
N HIS A 85 -5.89 -3.24 -15.52
CA HIS A 85 -5.05 -3.19 -14.32
C HIS A 85 -3.76 -2.34 -14.48
N ARG A 86 -3.46 -1.78 -15.67
CA ARG A 86 -2.33 -0.85 -15.89
C ARG A 86 -2.81 0.58 -15.67
N VAL A 87 -3.04 0.90 -14.41
CA VAL A 87 -3.55 2.18 -13.91
C VAL A 87 -2.87 2.50 -12.57
N SER A 88 -2.79 3.78 -12.19
CA SER A 88 -2.10 4.20 -10.96
C SER A 88 -2.98 4.04 -9.71
N GLY A 89 -4.30 4.14 -9.88
CA GLY A 89 -5.30 3.97 -8.82
C GLY A 89 -5.37 2.58 -8.19
N ARG A 90 -4.62 1.58 -8.70
CA ARG A 90 -4.37 0.31 -7.99
C ARG A 90 -3.15 0.46 -7.07
N TYR A 91 -3.25 1.40 -6.13
CA TYR A 91 -2.14 1.84 -5.28
C TYR A 91 -1.90 0.96 -4.06
N GLU A 92 -2.70 -0.08 -3.81
CA GLU A 92 -2.52 -0.90 -2.62
C GLU A 92 -1.09 -1.49 -2.56
N PRO A 93 -0.54 -2.11 -3.62
CA PRO A 93 0.84 -2.58 -3.59
C PRO A 93 1.89 -1.46 -3.44
N LEU A 94 1.58 -0.22 -3.85
CA LEU A 94 2.43 0.95 -3.57
C LEU A 94 2.45 1.23 -2.06
N LEU A 95 1.29 1.21 -1.38
CA LEU A 95 1.23 1.35 0.07
C LEU A 95 2.01 0.25 0.79
N ASP A 96 2.04 -0.98 0.27
CA ASP A 96 2.88 -2.05 0.85
C ASP A 96 4.38 -1.70 0.77
N ALA A 97 4.85 -1.17 -0.36
CA ALA A 97 6.25 -0.73 -0.51
C ALA A 97 6.58 0.42 0.46
N ILE A 98 5.69 1.41 0.56
CA ILE A 98 5.86 2.55 1.48
C ILE A 98 5.84 2.05 2.93
N ALA A 99 4.89 1.21 3.32
CA ALA A 99 4.83 0.67 4.68
C ALA A 99 6.09 -0.14 5.03
N ALA A 100 6.65 -0.90 4.08
CA ALA A 100 7.91 -1.62 4.23
C ALA A 100 9.15 -0.71 4.28
N GLY A 101 9.05 0.53 3.80
CA GLY A 101 10.18 1.46 3.70
C GLY A 101 11.11 1.18 2.51
N ASP A 102 10.65 0.46 1.49
CA ASP A 102 11.42 0.11 0.30
C ASP A 102 11.27 1.20 -0.79
N LEU A 103 11.93 2.34 -0.60
CA LEU A 103 11.88 3.48 -1.53
C LEU A 103 12.38 3.16 -2.94
N PRO A 104 13.45 2.35 -3.14
CA PRO A 104 13.83 1.90 -4.48
C PRO A 104 12.69 1.17 -5.19
N LEU A 105 11.96 0.29 -4.48
CA LEU A 105 10.80 -0.40 -5.06
C LEU A 105 9.64 0.55 -5.36
N VAL A 106 9.41 1.58 -4.54
CA VAL A 106 8.44 2.65 -4.85
C VAL A 106 8.81 3.34 -6.16
N SER A 107 10.09 3.69 -6.35
CA SER A 107 10.58 4.34 -7.57
C SER A 107 10.43 3.44 -8.80
N ASP A 108 10.70 2.14 -8.69
CA ASP A 108 10.47 1.18 -9.77
C ASP A 108 8.98 1.10 -10.16
N ILE A 109 8.09 1.05 -9.16
CA ILE A 109 6.64 1.03 -9.41
C ILE A 109 6.19 2.34 -10.06
N GLU A 110 6.69 3.48 -9.60
CA GLU A 110 6.40 4.80 -10.17
C GLU A 110 6.79 4.86 -11.65
N ALA A 111 8.02 4.47 -11.99
CA ALA A 111 8.55 4.53 -13.35
C ALA A 111 7.77 3.64 -14.34
N LEU A 112 7.17 2.56 -13.85
CA LEU A 112 6.36 1.64 -14.66
C LEU A 112 4.87 1.99 -14.66
N SER A 113 4.43 2.85 -13.74
CA SER A 113 3.03 3.22 -13.60
C SER A 113 2.66 4.32 -14.60
N PRO A 114 1.39 4.37 -15.06
CA PRO A 114 0.93 5.45 -15.91
C PRO A 114 0.99 6.82 -15.22
N GLY A 115 1.51 7.82 -15.92
CA GLY A 115 1.51 9.22 -15.48
C GLY A 115 0.23 9.98 -15.83
N ASP A 116 -0.70 9.34 -16.53
CA ASP A 116 -1.98 9.88 -16.98
C ASP A 116 -3.17 9.13 -16.36
N PHE A 117 -4.30 9.82 -16.21
CA PHE A 117 -5.55 9.21 -15.74
C PHE A 117 -6.20 8.38 -16.85
N ARG A 118 -6.60 7.14 -16.52
CA ARG A 118 -7.07 6.14 -17.49
C ARG A 118 -8.53 5.70 -17.26
N PRO A 119 -9.52 6.50 -17.67
CA PRO A 119 -10.91 6.09 -17.66
C PRO A 119 -11.16 5.01 -18.74
N PRO A 120 -12.12 4.08 -18.54
CA PRO A 120 -12.95 3.91 -17.35
C PRO A 120 -12.31 2.98 -16.29
N HIS A 121 -11.00 2.75 -16.35
CA HIS A 121 -10.32 1.67 -15.63
C HIS A 121 -9.87 2.04 -14.21
N GLU A 122 -9.85 3.33 -13.87
CA GLU A 122 -9.59 3.83 -12.52
C GLU A 122 -10.49 5.01 -12.17
N TYR A 123 -10.70 5.23 -10.87
CA TYR A 123 -11.33 6.45 -10.36
C TYR A 123 -10.30 7.57 -10.25
N GLU A 124 -10.76 8.81 -10.43
CA GLU A 124 -9.88 9.96 -10.54
C GLU A 124 -9.26 10.36 -9.20
N ASP A 125 -9.98 10.14 -8.10
CA ASP A 125 -9.49 10.34 -6.74
C ASP A 125 -8.41 9.31 -6.37
N ASP A 126 -8.62 8.03 -6.71
CA ASP A 126 -7.62 6.96 -6.55
C ASP A 126 -6.35 7.25 -7.37
N TYR A 127 -6.50 7.74 -8.60
CA TYR A 127 -5.38 8.20 -9.43
C TYR A 127 -4.61 9.36 -8.76
N CYS A 128 -5.32 10.40 -8.32
CA CYS A 128 -4.69 11.56 -7.69
C CYS A 128 -3.95 11.15 -6.41
N TYR A 129 -4.57 10.30 -5.59
CA TYR A 129 -3.96 9.79 -4.38
C TYR A 129 -2.65 9.04 -4.67
N ALA A 130 -2.65 8.11 -5.63
CA ALA A 130 -1.45 7.40 -6.05
C ALA A 130 -0.34 8.35 -6.53
N GLN A 131 -0.69 9.32 -7.36
CA GLN A 131 0.25 10.32 -7.89
C GLN A 131 0.86 11.21 -6.80
N ILE A 132 0.08 11.57 -5.78
CA ILE A 132 0.58 12.31 -4.61
C ILE A 132 1.51 11.43 -3.78
N LEU A 133 1.16 10.16 -3.53
CA LEU A 133 2.01 9.22 -2.78
C LEU A 133 3.37 9.02 -3.43
N PHE A 134 3.43 8.85 -4.76
CA PHE A 134 4.69 8.76 -5.50
C PHE A 134 5.59 9.97 -5.26
N ARG A 135 5.04 11.18 -5.44
CA ARG A 135 5.77 12.44 -5.20
C ARG A 135 6.21 12.56 -3.75
N LEU A 136 5.34 12.20 -2.80
CA LEU A 136 5.68 12.23 -1.38
C LEU A 136 6.85 11.32 -1.02
N CYS A 137 7.13 10.26 -1.80
CA CYS A 137 8.27 9.38 -1.61
C CYS A 137 9.59 9.90 -2.21
N ARG A 138 9.55 10.86 -3.13
CA ARG A 138 10.76 11.45 -3.73
C ARG A 138 11.48 12.35 -2.73
N GLU A 139 12.82 12.31 -2.72
CA GLU A 139 13.67 13.17 -1.89
C GLU A 139 13.41 14.66 -2.17
N THR A 140 13.28 15.01 -3.44
CA THR A 140 13.00 16.37 -3.91
C THR A 140 11.80 16.35 -4.86
N VAL A 141 10.85 17.26 -4.64
CA VAL A 141 9.71 17.48 -5.54
C VAL A 141 9.57 18.99 -5.74
N PRO A 142 9.44 19.48 -6.98
CA PRO A 142 9.05 20.85 -7.26
C PRO A 142 7.73 21.21 -6.56
N GLU A 143 7.68 22.36 -5.90
CA GLU A 143 6.51 22.78 -5.12
C GLU A 143 5.23 22.94 -5.97
N ASP A 144 5.39 23.18 -7.27
CA ASP A 144 4.31 23.34 -8.24
C ASP A 144 3.68 22.03 -8.72
N GLU A 145 4.27 20.86 -8.40
CA GLU A 145 3.70 19.56 -8.77
C GLU A 145 2.47 19.16 -7.91
N PHE A 146 2.38 19.62 -6.66
CA PHE A 146 1.31 19.23 -5.75
C PHE A 146 -0.01 20.00 -5.91
N PRO A 147 -0.03 21.34 -6.05
CA PRO A 147 -1.26 22.12 -6.17
C PRO A 147 -2.25 21.61 -7.23
N PRO A 148 -1.84 21.30 -8.48
CA PRO A 148 -2.79 20.80 -9.47
C PRO A 148 -3.34 19.41 -9.11
N LEU A 149 -2.55 18.54 -8.47
CA LEU A 149 -3.02 17.21 -8.04
C LEU A 149 -3.96 17.30 -6.85
N LEU A 150 -3.69 18.17 -5.87
CA LEU A 150 -4.57 18.37 -4.72
C LEU A 150 -5.89 18.99 -5.13
N ALA A 151 -5.87 20.01 -5.99
CA ALA A 151 -7.10 20.62 -6.52
C ALA A 151 -7.94 19.62 -7.34
N ARG A 152 -7.27 18.78 -8.13
CA ARG A 152 -7.94 17.69 -8.87
C ARG A 152 -8.50 16.64 -7.92
N PHE A 153 -7.77 16.25 -6.89
CA PHE A 153 -8.27 15.32 -5.88
C PHE A 153 -9.49 15.90 -5.17
N GLU A 154 -9.46 17.16 -4.73
CA GLU A 154 -10.59 17.83 -4.09
C GLU A 154 -11.85 17.85 -4.98
N ALA A 155 -11.69 18.10 -6.28
CA ALA A 155 -12.82 18.15 -7.21
C ALA A 155 -13.52 16.79 -7.44
N PHE A 156 -12.81 15.67 -7.24
CA PHE A 156 -13.32 14.32 -7.52
C PHE A 156 -13.45 13.43 -6.29
N ALA A 157 -12.90 13.85 -5.15
CA ALA A 157 -13.12 13.20 -3.89
C ALA A 157 -14.62 13.23 -3.58
N ALA A 158 -15.19 12.07 -3.24
CA ALA A 158 -16.50 12.05 -2.59
C ALA A 158 -16.46 12.94 -1.34
N ASP A 159 -17.60 13.58 -1.01
CA ASP A 159 -17.71 14.47 0.15
C ASP A 159 -17.05 13.83 1.39
N ALA A 160 -16.09 14.57 1.97
CA ALA A 160 -15.32 14.19 3.15
C ALA A 160 -14.31 13.02 3.01
N ASN A 161 -13.67 12.80 1.86
CA ASN A 161 -12.54 11.85 1.76
C ASN A 161 -11.36 12.27 2.68
N PRO A 162 -11.08 11.54 3.77
CA PRO A 162 -10.10 11.97 4.78
C PRO A 162 -8.65 11.94 4.26
N ARG A 163 -8.38 11.21 3.17
CA ARG A 163 -7.05 11.14 2.56
C ARG A 163 -6.59 12.49 2.02
N LEU A 164 -7.52 13.32 1.55
CA LEU A 164 -7.18 14.64 1.01
C LEU A 164 -6.53 15.52 2.08
N ALA A 165 -7.15 15.61 3.25
CA ALA A 165 -6.62 16.39 4.37
C ALA A 165 -5.26 15.87 4.85
N VAL A 166 -5.07 14.54 4.89
CA VAL A 166 -3.77 13.94 5.23
C VAL A 166 -2.72 14.31 4.18
N CYS A 167 -3.06 14.24 2.89
CA CYS A 167 -2.15 14.60 1.81
C CYS A 167 -1.75 16.09 1.86
N GLN A 168 -2.71 16.99 2.11
CA GLN A 168 -2.45 18.42 2.29
C GLN A 168 -1.47 18.64 3.45
N ALA A 169 -1.72 18.04 4.61
CA ALA A 169 -0.84 18.16 5.76
C ALA A 169 0.58 17.61 5.51
N LEU A 170 0.70 16.50 4.78
CA LEU A 170 1.99 15.91 4.38
C LEU A 170 2.77 16.83 3.44
N VAL A 171 2.09 17.48 2.49
CA VAL A 171 2.70 18.43 1.54
C VAL A 171 3.16 19.69 2.27
N GLU A 172 2.31 20.24 3.14
CA GLU A 172 2.58 21.45 3.94
C GLU A 172 3.57 21.21 5.09
N ARG A 173 3.88 19.94 5.40
CA ARG A 173 4.67 19.51 6.56
C ARG A 173 4.08 20.04 7.88
N SER A 174 2.77 20.13 7.96
CA SER A 174 2.03 20.66 9.10
C SER A 174 1.84 19.55 10.15
N GLU A 175 2.59 19.59 11.26
CA GLU A 175 2.43 18.61 12.35
C GLU A 175 1.00 18.59 12.89
N ARG A 176 0.47 19.77 13.27
CA ARG A 176 -0.90 19.91 13.78
C ARG A 176 -1.95 19.48 12.76
N GLY A 177 -1.77 19.86 11.49
CA GLY A 177 -2.69 19.48 10.43
C GLY A 177 -2.66 17.98 10.15
N PHE A 178 -1.49 17.36 10.28
CA PHE A 178 -1.35 15.92 10.09
C PHE A 178 -2.04 15.16 11.21
N ASP A 179 -1.81 15.52 12.48
CA ASP A 179 -2.45 14.85 13.62
C ASP A 179 -3.98 14.92 13.53
N GLU A 180 -4.53 16.13 13.29
CA GLU A 180 -5.98 16.34 13.13
C GLU A 180 -6.55 15.52 11.95
N ALA A 181 -5.87 15.53 10.79
CA ALA A 181 -6.33 14.80 9.62
C ALA A 181 -6.18 13.27 9.76
N PHE A 182 -5.12 12.82 10.44
CA PHE A 182 -4.83 11.41 10.60
C PHE A 182 -5.81 10.74 11.57
N ASP A 183 -6.24 11.42 12.64
CA ASP A 183 -7.30 10.92 13.54
C ASP A 183 -8.64 10.73 12.80
N VAL A 184 -9.00 11.69 11.93
CA VAL A 184 -10.19 11.57 11.08
C VAL A 184 -10.04 10.40 10.10
N PHE A 185 -8.86 10.22 9.51
CA PHE A 185 -8.56 9.07 8.66
C PHE A 185 -8.69 7.73 9.40
N LEU A 186 -8.18 7.61 10.63
CA LEU A 186 -8.31 6.38 11.42
C LEU A 186 -9.76 6.09 11.82
N THR A 187 -10.55 7.14 12.07
CA THR A 187 -11.99 7.00 12.30
C THR A 187 -12.70 6.45 11.05
N ASP A 188 -12.35 6.94 9.85
CA ASP A 188 -12.86 6.37 8.60
C ASP A 188 -12.43 4.91 8.39
N VAL A 189 -11.19 4.57 8.72
CA VAL A 189 -10.71 3.17 8.68
C VAL A 189 -11.59 2.29 9.58
N GLU A 190 -11.88 2.73 10.81
CA GLU A 190 -12.78 2.00 11.71
C GLU A 190 -14.18 1.83 11.10
N VAL A 191 -14.78 2.90 10.57
CA VAL A 191 -16.10 2.84 9.91
C VAL A 191 -16.10 1.86 8.73
N ARG A 192 -15.06 1.88 7.89
CA ARG A 192 -14.90 0.93 6.77
C ARG A 192 -14.81 -0.51 7.27
N ILE A 193 -14.08 -0.77 8.36
CA ILE A 193 -14.00 -2.09 8.99
C ILE A 193 -15.37 -2.53 9.51
N GLN A 194 -16.09 -1.67 10.24
CA GLN A 194 -17.41 -1.99 10.79
C GLN A 194 -18.44 -2.26 9.68
N LYS A 195 -18.38 -1.53 8.57
CA LYS A 195 -19.24 -1.80 7.41
C LYS A 195 -18.98 -3.18 6.80
N LYS A 196 -17.72 -3.61 6.68
CA LYS A 196 -17.36 -4.96 6.20
C LYS A 196 -17.86 -6.05 7.15
N ILE A 197 -17.75 -5.83 8.45
CA ILE A 197 -18.30 -6.70 9.51
C ILE A 197 -19.82 -6.85 9.34
N ALA A 198 -20.54 -5.72 9.27
CA ALA A 198 -21.99 -5.69 9.13
C ALA A 198 -22.48 -6.39 7.85
N ASN A 199 -21.68 -6.35 6.79
CA ASN A 199 -21.94 -7.05 5.52
C ASN A 199 -21.64 -8.55 5.55
N GLY A 200 -21.34 -9.14 6.72
CA GLY A 200 -21.15 -10.58 6.87
C GLY A 200 -19.77 -11.10 6.43
N GLN A 201 -18.80 -10.22 6.17
CA GLN A 201 -17.43 -10.60 5.78
C GLN A 201 -16.58 -10.99 7.00
N LEU A 202 -17.18 -11.71 7.95
CA LEU A 202 -16.61 -11.99 9.27
C LEU A 202 -15.44 -12.97 9.23
N GLU A 203 -15.52 -13.98 8.37
CA GLU A 203 -14.58 -15.12 8.31
C GLU A 203 -13.56 -15.02 7.17
N ASP A 204 -13.62 -13.96 6.36
CA ASP A 204 -12.57 -13.69 5.39
C ASP A 204 -11.29 -13.29 6.13
N VAL A 205 -10.26 -14.15 6.04
CA VAL A 205 -8.94 -13.94 6.68
C VAL A 205 -8.34 -12.58 6.31
N TYR A 206 -8.58 -12.11 5.09
CA TYR A 206 -8.18 -10.78 4.65
C TYR A 206 -8.85 -9.69 5.48
N VAL A 207 -10.16 -9.80 5.66
CA VAL A 207 -10.94 -8.83 6.44
C VAL A 207 -10.52 -8.90 7.91
N LEU A 208 -10.33 -10.10 8.48
CA LEU A 208 -9.88 -10.29 9.86
C LEU A 208 -8.53 -9.61 10.14
N ALA A 209 -7.53 -9.84 9.30
CA ALA A 209 -6.22 -9.23 9.46
C ALA A 209 -6.30 -7.69 9.38
N GLN A 210 -7.01 -7.16 8.38
CA GLN A 210 -7.15 -5.72 8.17
C GLN A 210 -7.95 -4.99 9.25
N ARG A 211 -8.65 -5.68 10.16
CA ARG A 211 -9.32 -5.04 11.30
C ARG A 211 -8.35 -4.55 12.37
N HIS A 212 -7.13 -5.08 12.38
CA HIS A 212 -6.19 -4.86 13.46
C HIS A 212 -4.99 -4.02 13.01
N VAL A 213 -4.70 -3.99 11.70
CA VAL A 213 -3.55 -3.25 11.14
C VAL A 213 -3.94 -2.55 9.84
N SER A 214 -3.73 -1.23 9.79
CA SER A 214 -3.92 -0.41 8.60
C SER A 214 -2.60 -0.19 7.88
N ILE A 215 -2.38 -0.91 6.77
CA ILE A 215 -1.19 -0.70 5.92
C ILE A 215 -1.16 0.72 5.34
N GLU A 216 -2.33 1.24 4.98
CA GLU A 216 -2.48 2.62 4.49
C GLU A 216 -2.05 3.63 5.57
N GLY A 217 -2.51 3.45 6.81
CA GLY A 217 -2.08 4.28 7.93
C GLY A 217 -0.58 4.19 8.21
N LEU A 218 -0.01 2.98 8.17
CA LEU A 218 1.43 2.77 8.36
C LEU A 218 2.27 3.42 7.24
N ALA A 219 1.81 3.35 5.99
CA ALA A 219 2.44 4.03 4.87
C ALA A 219 2.42 5.56 5.07
N LEU A 220 1.28 6.12 5.46
CA LEU A 220 1.12 7.56 5.73
C LEU A 220 2.01 8.03 6.89
N LEU A 221 2.11 7.27 7.97
CA LEU A 221 3.03 7.56 9.09
C LEU A 221 4.51 7.52 8.65
N ARG A 222 4.87 6.63 7.72
CA ARG A 222 6.23 6.61 7.17
C ARG A 222 6.49 7.86 6.33
N LEU A 223 5.53 8.28 5.50
CA LEU A 223 5.62 9.53 4.76
C LEU A 223 5.74 10.75 5.68
N ALA A 224 4.97 10.80 6.76
CA ALA A 224 5.08 11.85 7.77
C ALA A 224 6.50 11.92 8.35
N THR A 225 7.04 10.75 8.74
CA THR A 225 8.42 10.64 9.25
C THR A 225 9.45 11.12 8.21
N MET A 226 9.32 10.72 6.95
CA MET A 226 10.19 11.16 5.85
C MET A 226 10.12 12.66 5.61
N ARG A 227 8.96 13.28 5.89
CA ARG A 227 8.73 14.72 5.76
C ARG A 227 9.10 15.52 7.02
N GLY A 228 9.66 14.85 8.03
CA GLY A 228 10.09 15.49 9.27
C GLY A 228 8.94 15.86 10.22
N ILE A 229 7.74 15.31 9.98
CA ILE A 229 6.58 15.50 10.86
C ILE A 229 6.73 14.55 12.05
N ARG A 230 6.70 15.11 13.27
CA ARG A 230 6.60 14.30 14.49
C ARG A 230 5.22 13.67 14.57
N THR A 231 5.18 12.41 14.99
CA THR A 231 3.96 11.62 15.13
C THR A 231 4.00 10.90 16.47
N GLU A 232 2.83 10.55 17.00
CA GLU A 232 2.71 9.78 18.24
C GLU A 232 3.39 8.41 18.11
N ALA A 233 3.74 7.84 19.27
CA ALA A 233 4.41 6.54 19.30
C ALA A 233 3.48 5.41 18.83
N GLU A 234 2.21 5.47 19.21
CA GLU A 234 1.18 4.47 18.94
C GLU A 234 -0.08 5.14 18.41
N TYR A 235 -0.66 4.55 17.37
CA TYR A 235 -1.98 4.93 16.86
C TYR A 235 -2.84 3.69 16.70
N LEU A 236 -4.16 3.86 16.75
CA LEU A 236 -5.11 2.78 16.46
C LEU A 236 -4.84 2.20 15.06
N PHE A 237 -4.82 0.87 14.96
CA PHE A 237 -4.46 0.12 13.75
C PHE A 237 -3.02 0.31 13.22
N CYS A 238 -2.18 1.12 13.86
CA CYS A 238 -0.82 1.39 13.41
C CYS A 238 0.18 1.14 14.54
N PRO A 239 0.39 -0.12 14.95
CA PRO A 239 1.27 -0.45 16.06
C PRO A 239 2.72 -0.05 15.78
N SER A 240 3.41 0.48 16.78
CA SER A 240 4.81 0.93 16.65
C SER A 240 5.75 -0.15 16.11
N LEU A 241 5.46 -1.42 16.43
CA LEU A 241 6.23 -2.57 15.97
C LEU A 241 6.27 -2.70 14.44
N ALA A 242 5.21 -2.30 13.74
CA ALA A 242 5.12 -2.32 12.27
C ALA A 242 5.87 -1.16 11.60
N ARG A 243 6.24 -0.14 12.38
CA ARG A 243 6.96 1.05 11.88
C ARG A 243 8.48 0.84 11.86
N ARG A 244 8.96 -0.16 12.60
CA ARG A 244 10.39 -0.51 12.69
C ARG A 244 10.89 -1.07 11.35
N PRO A 245 12.15 -0.79 10.97
CA PRO A 245 12.77 -1.41 9.80
C PRO A 245 13.01 -2.91 10.05
N ALA A 246 13.14 -3.68 8.98
CA ALA A 246 13.61 -5.06 9.08
C ALA A 246 15.07 -5.11 9.54
N SER A 247 15.42 -6.17 10.25
CA SER A 247 16.78 -6.46 10.72
C SER A 247 17.71 -6.84 9.57
N TYR A 248 17.17 -7.35 8.47
CA TYR A 248 17.89 -7.71 7.26
C TYR A 248 17.02 -7.49 6.01
N PRO A 249 17.65 -7.29 4.83
CA PRO A 249 16.93 -7.06 3.58
C PRO A 249 15.98 -8.23 3.24
N CYS A 250 14.85 -7.91 2.61
CA CYS A 250 13.96 -8.93 2.08
C CYS A 250 14.72 -9.73 1.00
N PRO A 251 14.84 -11.07 1.13
CA PRO A 251 15.50 -11.90 0.13
C PRO A 251 14.96 -11.61 -1.28
N THR A 252 15.85 -11.47 -2.25
CA THR A 252 15.47 -11.46 -3.66
C THR A 252 15.08 -12.88 -4.08
N PRO A 253 14.11 -13.05 -4.98
CA PRO A 253 13.91 -14.32 -5.67
C PRO A 253 15.20 -14.79 -6.36
#